data_AF-A0A7K3XM86-F1
#
_entry.id   AF-A0A7K3XM86-F1
#
_cell.length_a   1.000
_cell.length_b   1.000
_cell.length_c   1.000
_cell.angle_alpha   90.00
_cell.angle_beta   90.00
_cell.angle_gamma   90.00
#
_symmetry.space_group_name_H-M   'P 1'
#
loop_
_entity.id
_entity.type
_entity.pdbx_description
1 polymer ?
#
loop_
_entity_poly.entity_id
_entity_poly.type
_entity_poly.pdbx_seq_one_letter_code
_entity_poly.pdbx_strand_id
1 'polypeptide(L)'
;MMPVVNEKLQLFKLGEYFMPSTDFIFEIAKNIAPNARFEAGDAQDSFFEGERLVAFINKKTGESQIFPALENLQPGTDLANNANEFAKRMLTENQLFPDDGTKAVAMPAVVLNGAMHDQTSTDRMMEAEYLAYVRFERQVNEFPVYGSGTAAMIGIGANNTIQAISHCWKTAIQTDQFAAPKPIEESYNEIFKELIPLAKIGMVNVDNVKVVYYDGGGDFLQPCYRYEATVSKFLTRQIPQDLPSNMHKFGFVPIDILFEPINKNIELFKPNRTKKTGGIDINAGIPVGRYVVRNDHPGWVNSANNFWNNLIAGGRNFINTQYYWAEPRLFTNQKDSFVNNVSIALNEVHGNWWLFSTKGNSQDLVSLSDIPTSGFTHLAFWILHSCEIVPTQTDENNSFDIWWDLFKGLHAVVGYRTEMWIEDGVTGPFGRAIGLGAPVVSAWMNAVVTNSNYGATGATYFDTNRNMTEPMGRASSVSVVGHTDDTAMNVVPLAPANQLYEWWFNN
;
A
#
# COMPACT_ATOMS: atom_id res chain seq x y z
N MET A 1 -8.26 -14.08 -22.87
CA MET A 1 -8.13 -15.51 -23.23
C MET A 1 -7.43 -16.20 -22.07
N MET A 2 -7.93 -17.35 -21.63
CA MET A 2 -7.32 -18.08 -20.52
C MET A 2 -6.20 -18.99 -21.04
N PRO A 3 -4.98 -18.97 -20.46
CA PRO A 3 -3.90 -19.85 -20.88
C PRO A 3 -4.28 -21.33 -20.68
N VAL A 4 -3.88 -22.18 -21.62
CA VAL A 4 -4.08 -23.63 -21.52
C VAL A 4 -2.84 -24.26 -20.88
N VAL A 5 -3.01 -24.90 -19.72
CA VAL A 5 -1.96 -25.67 -19.04
C VAL A 5 -2.17 -27.15 -19.35
N ASN A 6 -1.29 -27.73 -20.17
CA ASN A 6 -1.38 -29.14 -20.61
C ASN A 6 -0.51 -30.10 -19.79
N GLU A 7 0.41 -29.56 -19.00
CA GLU A 7 1.39 -30.32 -18.23
C GLU A 7 1.12 -30.19 -16.74
N LYS A 8 1.56 -31.19 -15.97
CA LYS A 8 1.50 -31.10 -14.51
C LYS A 8 2.50 -30.06 -14.03
N LEU A 9 2.09 -29.22 -13.09
CA LEU A 9 2.95 -28.20 -12.51
C LEU A 9 3.48 -28.64 -11.15
N GLN A 10 4.76 -28.38 -10.91
CA GLN A 10 5.46 -28.79 -9.70
C GLN A 10 4.87 -28.12 -8.45
N LEU A 11 4.64 -28.87 -7.36
CA LEU A 11 4.31 -28.29 -6.05
C LEU A 11 5.56 -28.13 -5.18
N PHE A 12 5.60 -27.06 -4.39
CA PHE A 12 6.67 -26.81 -3.42
C PHE A 12 6.11 -26.79 -2.01
N LYS A 13 6.85 -27.35 -1.07
CA LYS A 13 6.57 -27.23 0.36
C LYS A 13 7.33 -26.03 0.90
N LEU A 14 6.63 -25.13 1.57
CA LEU A 14 7.23 -24.00 2.27
C LEU A 14 7.86 -24.48 3.59
N GLY A 15 9.09 -24.06 3.83
CA GLY A 15 9.83 -24.30 5.06
C GLY A 15 9.83 -23.09 5.99
N GLU A 16 10.91 -22.97 6.77
CA GLU A 16 11.12 -21.84 7.67
C GLU A 16 11.33 -20.53 6.91
N TYR A 17 11.07 -19.43 7.60
CA TYR A 17 11.41 -18.10 7.10
C TYR A 17 12.92 -17.93 7.06
N PHE A 18 13.43 -17.47 5.93
CA PHE A 18 14.78 -16.98 5.80
C PHE A 18 14.84 -15.59 6.43
N MET A 19 15.70 -15.40 7.42
CA MET A 19 15.86 -14.12 8.12
C MET A 19 17.20 -13.50 7.73
N PRO A 20 17.24 -12.25 7.25
CA PRO A 20 18.47 -11.49 7.18
C PRO A 20 19.14 -11.46 8.56
N SER A 21 20.47 -11.47 8.61
CA SER A 21 21.16 -11.42 9.90
C SER A 21 20.85 -10.12 10.63
N THR A 22 20.74 -10.18 11.96
CA THR A 22 20.52 -8.99 12.78
C THR A 22 21.64 -7.96 12.57
N ASP A 23 22.88 -8.41 12.38
CA ASP A 23 24.02 -7.54 12.08
C ASP A 23 23.84 -6.78 10.76
N PHE A 24 23.38 -7.44 9.70
CA PHE A 24 23.09 -6.80 8.42
C PHE A 24 22.01 -5.72 8.56
N ILE A 25 20.90 -6.03 9.23
CA ILE A 25 19.83 -5.05 9.48
C ILE A 25 20.33 -3.90 10.37
N PHE A 26 21.15 -4.20 11.37
CA PHE A 26 21.70 -3.21 12.30
C PHE A 26 22.66 -2.23 11.63
N GLU A 27 23.55 -2.71 10.77
CA GLU A 27 24.48 -1.86 10.02
C GLU A 27 23.71 -0.85 9.15
N ILE A 28 22.65 -1.30 8.48
CA ILE A 28 21.80 -0.41 7.69
C ILE A 28 21.03 0.57 8.58
N ALA A 29 20.42 0.09 9.66
CA ALA A 29 19.69 0.95 10.61
C ALA A 29 20.58 2.05 11.19
N LYS A 30 21.85 1.75 11.50
CA LYS A 30 22.83 2.74 11.97
C LYS A 30 23.23 3.77 10.91
N ASN A 31 23.26 3.38 9.64
CA ASN A 31 23.54 4.33 8.56
C ASN A 31 22.39 5.33 8.38
N ILE A 32 21.15 4.90 8.62
CA ILE A 32 19.94 5.75 8.54
C ILE A 32 19.80 6.61 9.79
N ALA A 33 20.02 6.02 10.96
CA ALA A 33 19.85 6.66 12.26
C ALA A 33 21.01 6.26 13.19
N PRO A 34 22.13 7.00 13.17
CA PRO A 34 23.33 6.65 13.94
C PRO A 34 23.12 6.53 15.45
N ASN A 35 22.08 7.21 15.96
CA ASN A 35 21.70 7.21 17.37
C ASN A 35 20.61 6.20 17.70
N ALA A 36 20.22 5.33 16.75
CA ALA A 36 19.19 4.34 16.98
C ALA A 36 19.61 3.34 18.08
N ARG A 37 18.69 3.10 19.02
CA ARG A 37 18.85 2.12 20.09
C ARG A 37 18.27 0.78 19.66
N PHE A 38 19.00 -0.29 19.92
CA PHE A 38 18.51 -1.65 19.72
C PHE A 38 17.68 -2.11 20.92
N GLU A 39 16.54 -2.72 20.64
CA GLU A 39 15.67 -3.37 21.61
C GLU A 39 15.44 -4.82 21.21
N ALA A 40 16.01 -5.74 21.99
CA ALA A 40 15.71 -7.16 21.84
C ALA A 40 14.36 -7.49 22.50
N GLY A 41 13.48 -8.19 21.79
CA GLY A 41 12.20 -8.66 22.31
C GLY A 41 11.97 -10.13 22.03
N ASP A 42 11.03 -10.74 22.76
CA ASP A 42 10.72 -12.18 22.61
C ASP A 42 10.17 -12.51 21.22
N ALA A 43 9.28 -11.65 20.70
CA ALA A 43 8.63 -11.84 19.40
C ALA A 43 9.32 -11.05 18.26
N GLN A 44 9.99 -9.95 18.58
CA GLN A 44 10.52 -9.01 17.61
C GLN A 44 11.74 -8.29 18.17
N ASP A 45 12.76 -8.12 17.34
CA ASP A 45 13.86 -7.19 17.57
C ASP A 45 13.56 -5.87 16.86
N SER A 46 13.84 -4.74 17.50
CA SER A 46 13.50 -3.41 16.97
C SER A 46 14.64 -2.41 17.16
N PHE A 47 14.69 -1.40 16.28
CA PHE A 47 15.63 -0.30 16.33
C PHE A 47 14.85 1.01 16.35
N PHE A 48 15.12 1.87 17.34
CA PHE A 48 14.39 3.12 17.54
C PHE A 48 15.29 4.33 17.61
N GLU A 49 14.92 5.42 16.95
CA GLU A 49 15.48 6.75 17.17
C GLU A 49 14.45 7.58 17.95
N GLY A 50 14.68 7.74 19.26
CA GLY A 50 13.62 8.21 20.16
C GLY A 50 12.43 7.24 20.16
N GLU A 51 11.26 7.73 19.72
CA GLU A 51 10.04 6.93 19.52
C GLU A 51 9.87 6.42 18.07
N ARG A 52 10.69 6.91 17.13
CA ARG A 52 10.61 6.54 15.71
C ARG A 52 11.19 5.16 15.48
N LEU A 53 10.40 4.23 14.98
CA LEU A 53 10.88 2.93 14.54
C LEU A 53 11.69 3.08 13.25
N VAL A 54 12.96 2.70 13.32
CA VAL A 54 13.89 2.71 12.17
C VAL A 54 13.83 1.36 11.47
N ALA A 55 13.85 0.27 12.24
CA ALA A 55 13.85 -1.08 11.70
C ALA A 55 13.26 -2.10 12.68
N PHE A 56 12.80 -3.24 12.18
CA PHE A 56 12.46 -4.39 13.01
C PHE A 56 12.70 -5.73 12.30
N ILE A 57 12.77 -6.80 13.09
CA ILE A 57 12.81 -8.20 12.66
C ILE A 57 11.83 -9.00 13.52
N ASN A 58 10.76 -9.54 12.91
CA ASN A 58 9.84 -10.44 13.58
C ASN A 58 10.42 -11.86 13.60
N LYS A 59 10.72 -12.38 14.79
CA LYS A 59 11.40 -13.67 14.97
C LYS A 59 10.54 -14.88 14.59
N LYS A 60 9.21 -14.70 14.55
CA LYS A 60 8.26 -15.78 14.21
C LYS A 60 7.98 -15.83 12.72
N THR A 61 7.81 -14.66 12.09
CA THR A 61 7.44 -14.57 10.67
C THR A 61 8.62 -14.26 9.76
N GLY A 62 9.81 -14.04 10.30
CA GLY A 62 10.99 -13.55 9.58
C GLY A 62 10.83 -12.17 8.93
N GLU A 63 9.66 -11.54 9.08
CA GLU A 63 9.37 -10.25 8.48
C GLU A 63 10.34 -9.20 9.03
N SER A 64 11.09 -8.58 8.13
CA SER A 64 12.07 -7.56 8.46
C SER A 64 11.81 -6.31 7.63
N GLN A 65 11.78 -5.15 8.28
CA GLN A 65 11.63 -3.88 7.58
C GLN A 65 12.61 -2.83 8.09
N ILE A 66 13.02 -1.95 7.19
CA ILE A 66 13.78 -0.74 7.48
C ILE A 66 13.08 0.42 6.77
N PHE A 67 12.81 1.49 7.52
CA PHE A 67 12.13 2.67 7.02
C PHE A 67 13.12 3.81 6.79
N PRO A 68 13.14 4.44 5.61
CA PRO A 68 14.00 5.58 5.35
C PRO A 68 13.58 6.76 6.24
N ALA A 69 14.57 7.58 6.62
CA ALA A 69 14.35 8.90 7.17
C ALA A 69 14.29 9.90 6.02
N LEU A 70 13.08 10.17 5.52
CA LEU A 70 12.85 10.95 4.29
C LEU A 70 13.42 12.36 4.40
N GLU A 71 13.42 12.97 5.58
CA GLU A 71 13.94 14.33 5.81
C GLU A 71 15.46 14.43 5.62
N ASN A 72 16.15 13.29 5.79
CA ASN A 72 17.60 13.22 5.72
C ASN A 72 18.11 12.76 4.34
N LEU A 73 17.20 12.32 3.45
CA LEU A 73 17.58 11.90 2.11
C LEU A 73 18.14 13.08 1.31
N GLN A 74 19.19 12.80 0.54
CA GLN A 74 19.76 13.77 -0.37
C GLN A 74 19.25 13.49 -1.79
N PRO A 75 18.99 14.53 -2.59
CA PRO A 75 18.65 14.34 -3.99
C PRO A 75 19.82 13.70 -4.73
N GLY A 76 19.51 12.84 -5.69
CA GLY A 76 20.45 12.16 -6.54
C GLY A 76 20.07 12.25 -8.03
N THR A 77 20.87 11.57 -8.85
CA THR A 77 20.63 11.44 -10.28
C THR A 77 20.89 10.01 -10.69
N ASP A 78 20.10 9.51 -11.64
CA ASP A 78 20.24 8.16 -12.18
C ASP A 78 20.12 7.07 -11.11
N LEU A 79 19.27 7.31 -10.10
CA LEU A 79 19.11 6.41 -8.96
C LEU A 79 18.57 5.04 -9.39
N ALA A 80 17.71 5.00 -10.41
CA ALA A 80 17.17 3.76 -10.95
C ALA A 80 18.28 2.81 -11.46
N ASN A 81 19.23 3.31 -12.26
CA ASN A 81 20.33 2.49 -12.75
C ASN A 81 21.25 2.04 -11.61
N ASN A 82 21.58 2.93 -10.68
CA ASN A 82 22.40 2.59 -9.51
C ASN A 82 21.75 1.48 -8.67
N ALA A 83 20.44 1.57 -8.43
CA ALA A 83 19.69 0.58 -7.68
C ALA A 83 19.60 -0.77 -8.41
N ASN A 84 19.39 -0.77 -9.72
CA ASN A 84 19.38 -2.00 -10.54
C ASN A 84 20.74 -2.73 -10.47
N GLU A 85 21.86 -1.99 -10.58
CA GLU A 85 23.19 -2.59 -10.44
C GLU A 85 23.46 -3.09 -9.02
N PHE A 86 22.97 -2.40 -8.00
CA PHE A 86 23.05 -2.86 -6.61
C PHE A 86 22.27 -4.17 -6.41
N ALA A 87 21.03 -4.25 -6.90
CA ALA A 87 20.19 -5.42 -6.78
C ALA A 87 20.77 -6.67 -7.46
N LYS A 88 21.43 -6.50 -8.61
CA LYS A 88 22.15 -7.59 -9.30
C LYS A 88 23.24 -8.20 -8.42
N ARG A 89 23.98 -7.37 -7.65
CA ARG A 89 25.00 -7.86 -6.71
C ARG A 89 24.36 -8.59 -5.52
N MET A 90 23.30 -8.02 -4.95
CA MET A 90 22.57 -8.61 -3.81
C MET A 90 22.05 -10.02 -4.08
N LEU A 91 21.62 -10.31 -5.32
CA LEU A 91 21.19 -11.66 -5.72
C LEU A 91 22.30 -12.72 -5.63
N THR A 92 23.57 -12.31 -5.55
CA THR A 92 24.73 -13.22 -5.47
C THR A 92 25.32 -13.34 -4.07
N GLU A 93 24.93 -12.48 -3.13
CA GLU A 93 25.54 -12.38 -1.78
C GLU A 93 24.84 -13.26 -0.72
N ASN A 94 23.75 -13.95 -1.07
CA ASN A 94 22.96 -14.82 -0.17
C ASN A 94 22.54 -14.19 1.18
N GLN A 95 22.46 -12.85 1.24
CA GLN A 95 22.07 -12.13 2.47
C GLN A 95 20.55 -12.01 2.63
N LEU A 96 19.82 -11.98 1.51
CA LEU A 96 18.36 -11.83 1.50
C LEU A 96 17.63 -13.08 0.98
N PHE A 97 18.33 -13.98 0.28
CA PHE A 97 17.70 -15.11 -0.37
C PHE A 97 18.40 -16.42 0.02
N PRO A 98 17.65 -17.45 0.43
CA PRO A 98 18.20 -18.78 0.59
C PRO A 98 18.49 -19.41 -0.77
N ASP A 99 19.40 -20.38 -0.80
CA ASP A 99 19.49 -21.33 -1.89
C ASP A 99 18.33 -22.35 -1.73
N ASP A 100 17.28 -22.20 -2.53
CA ASP A 100 16.09 -23.04 -2.48
C ASP A 100 15.61 -23.47 -3.89
N GLY A 101 14.48 -24.18 -3.99
CA GLY A 101 13.96 -24.70 -5.25
C GLY A 101 13.40 -23.63 -6.20
N THR A 102 13.55 -22.34 -5.90
CA THR A 102 12.97 -21.22 -6.64
C THR A 102 14.04 -20.20 -7.02
N LYS A 103 13.65 -19.19 -7.81
CA LYS A 103 14.57 -18.14 -8.26
C LYS A 103 14.09 -16.77 -7.79
N ALA A 104 14.98 -15.98 -7.21
CA ALA A 104 14.74 -14.54 -7.01
C ALA A 104 15.20 -13.75 -8.25
N VAL A 105 14.37 -12.81 -8.70
CA VAL A 105 14.63 -11.93 -9.85
C VAL A 105 14.47 -10.48 -9.42
N ALA A 106 15.47 -9.64 -9.68
CA ALA A 106 15.36 -8.20 -9.47
C ALA A 106 14.48 -7.56 -10.55
N MET A 107 13.44 -6.86 -10.13
CA MET A 107 12.57 -6.11 -11.02
C MET A 107 13.18 -4.74 -11.34
N PRO A 108 12.78 -4.08 -12.44
CA PRO A 108 13.17 -2.70 -12.71
C PRO A 108 12.93 -1.77 -11.50
N ALA A 109 13.93 -0.95 -11.19
CA ALA A 109 13.85 0.03 -10.13
C ALA A 109 12.71 1.04 -10.37
N VAL A 110 12.06 1.45 -9.29
CA VAL A 110 11.06 2.53 -9.26
C VAL A 110 11.62 3.66 -8.40
N VAL A 111 11.58 4.89 -8.90
CA VAL A 111 12.21 6.03 -8.23
C VAL A 111 11.19 6.78 -7.38
N LEU A 112 11.54 7.05 -6.13
CA LEU A 112 10.82 7.97 -5.26
C LEU A 112 11.32 9.38 -5.54
N ASN A 113 10.42 10.18 -6.10
CA ASN A 113 10.64 11.57 -6.41
C ASN A 113 10.01 12.44 -5.32
N GLY A 114 10.53 13.65 -5.20
CA GLY A 114 10.06 14.62 -4.24
C GLY A 114 10.12 16.04 -4.78
N ALA A 115 9.16 16.85 -4.37
CA ALA A 115 9.14 18.29 -4.60
C ALA A 115 8.55 19.00 -3.39
N MET A 116 9.02 20.21 -3.12
CA MET A 116 8.44 21.07 -2.10
C MET A 116 8.02 22.41 -2.67
N HIS A 117 6.97 22.96 -2.08
CA HIS A 117 6.39 24.23 -2.45
C HIS A 117 6.16 25.08 -1.20
N ASP A 118 6.49 26.37 -1.31
CA ASP A 118 6.18 27.37 -0.30
C ASP A 118 4.94 28.16 -0.75
N GLN A 119 3.95 28.30 0.13
CA GLN A 119 2.68 28.94 -0.18
C GLN A 119 2.84 30.38 -0.68
N THR A 120 3.89 31.08 -0.23
CA THR A 120 4.16 32.48 -0.58
C THR A 120 5.06 32.65 -1.79
N SER A 121 5.70 31.56 -2.23
CA SER A 121 6.64 31.57 -3.33
C SER A 121 5.94 31.26 -4.65
N THR A 122 6.33 31.96 -5.72
CA THR A 122 6.01 31.53 -7.09
C THR A 122 6.98 30.44 -7.57
N ASP A 123 8.14 30.33 -6.92
CA ASP A 123 9.17 29.35 -7.25
C ASP A 123 8.81 28.02 -6.59
N ARG A 124 8.46 27.06 -7.45
CA ARG A 124 8.35 25.65 -7.08
C ARG A 124 9.75 25.05 -7.09
N MET A 125 10.12 24.33 -6.04
CA MET A 125 11.34 23.54 -6.15
C MET A 125 11.17 22.51 -7.25
N MET A 126 12.23 22.32 -8.02
CA MET A 126 12.24 21.29 -9.06
C MET A 126 12.14 19.92 -8.40
N GLU A 127 11.39 19.04 -9.06
CA GLU A 127 11.39 17.61 -8.79
C GLU A 127 12.82 17.07 -8.72
N ALA A 128 13.09 16.21 -7.74
CA ALA A 128 14.34 15.49 -7.62
C ALA A 128 14.11 14.02 -7.23
N GLU A 129 15.05 13.15 -7.60
CA GLU A 129 15.09 11.75 -7.20
C GLU A 129 15.73 11.64 -5.81
N TYR A 130 15.11 10.93 -4.85
CA TYR A 130 15.66 10.79 -3.49
C TYR A 130 16.01 9.36 -3.13
N LEU A 131 15.28 8.39 -3.68
CA LEU A 131 15.45 6.98 -3.38
C LEU A 131 15.02 6.14 -4.58
N ALA A 132 15.69 5.02 -4.85
CA ALA A 132 15.26 4.07 -5.88
C ALA A 132 15.03 2.69 -5.27
N TYR A 133 13.84 2.15 -5.51
CA TYR A 133 13.36 0.89 -4.94
C TYR A 133 13.48 -0.22 -5.96
N VAL A 134 14.12 -1.33 -5.58
CA VAL A 134 14.12 -2.57 -6.37
C VAL A 134 13.39 -3.64 -5.58
N ARG A 135 12.29 -4.11 -6.16
CA ARG A 135 11.59 -5.30 -5.68
C ARG A 135 12.25 -6.55 -6.25
N PHE A 136 12.28 -7.61 -5.45
CA PHE A 136 12.65 -8.94 -5.89
C PHE A 136 11.41 -9.81 -6.00
N GLU A 137 11.23 -10.42 -7.15
CA GLU A 137 10.15 -11.36 -7.44
C GLU A 137 10.66 -12.79 -7.32
N ARG A 138 9.90 -13.64 -6.61
CA ARG A 138 10.12 -15.08 -6.67
C ARG A 138 9.51 -15.64 -7.95
N GLN A 139 10.23 -16.53 -8.60
CA GLN A 139 9.78 -17.26 -9.78
C GLN A 139 9.98 -18.78 -9.64
N VAL A 140 9.03 -19.52 -10.19
CA VAL A 140 9.07 -20.97 -10.35
C VAL A 140 8.88 -21.27 -11.82
N ASN A 141 9.91 -21.80 -12.50
CA ASN A 141 9.89 -22.02 -13.95
C ASN A 141 9.38 -20.79 -14.73
N GLU A 142 9.91 -19.61 -14.41
CA GLU A 142 9.53 -18.30 -14.99
C GLU A 142 8.12 -17.80 -14.60
N PHE A 143 7.31 -18.60 -13.89
CA PHE A 143 6.04 -18.13 -13.36
C PHE A 143 6.25 -17.32 -12.08
N PRO A 144 5.70 -16.10 -11.99
CA PRO A 144 5.80 -15.29 -10.78
C PRO A 144 5.04 -15.94 -9.61
N VAL A 145 5.56 -15.77 -8.40
CA VAL A 145 4.87 -16.15 -7.17
C VAL A 145 4.25 -14.92 -6.51
N TYR A 146 2.99 -15.03 -6.10
CA TYR A 146 2.24 -14.00 -5.38
C TYR A 146 1.94 -14.44 -3.96
N GLY A 147 2.18 -13.57 -2.98
CA GLY A 147 1.80 -13.82 -1.59
C GLY A 147 2.81 -13.30 -0.57
N SER A 148 2.47 -13.43 0.70
CA SER A 148 3.16 -12.75 1.80
C SER A 148 4.54 -13.32 2.13
N GLY A 149 4.81 -14.60 1.87
CA GLY A 149 6.13 -15.23 2.09
C GLY A 149 7.09 -15.10 0.91
N THR A 150 6.81 -14.19 -0.03
CA THR A 150 7.64 -13.92 -1.22
C THR A 150 8.01 -12.45 -1.38
N ALA A 151 7.75 -11.63 -0.36
CA ALA A 151 7.98 -10.19 -0.40
C ALA A 151 9.45 -9.88 -0.13
N ALA A 152 10.12 -9.19 -1.06
CA ALA A 152 11.45 -8.66 -0.84
C ALA A 152 11.65 -7.37 -1.65
N MET A 153 12.22 -6.35 -1.02
CA MET A 153 12.50 -5.05 -1.61
C MET A 153 13.69 -4.40 -0.88
N ILE A 154 14.52 -3.68 -1.64
CA ILE A 154 15.52 -2.74 -1.11
C ILE A 154 15.29 -1.35 -1.70
N GLY A 155 15.58 -0.30 -0.93
CA GLY A 155 15.65 1.08 -1.39
C GLY A 155 17.07 1.61 -1.31
N ILE A 156 17.59 2.19 -2.38
CA ILE A 156 18.97 2.70 -2.52
C ILE A 156 18.96 4.22 -2.66
N GLY A 157 19.65 4.91 -1.74
CA GLY A 157 19.76 6.37 -1.74
C GLY A 157 20.88 6.91 -2.63
N ALA A 158 20.96 8.24 -2.76
CA ALA A 158 21.96 8.92 -3.60
C ALA A 158 23.43 8.64 -3.22
N ASN A 159 23.68 8.20 -2.00
CA ASN A 159 24.99 7.78 -1.51
C ASN A 159 25.33 6.30 -1.83
N ASN A 160 24.53 5.62 -2.64
CA ASN A 160 24.65 4.19 -2.98
C ASN A 160 24.58 3.25 -1.76
N THR A 161 23.90 3.66 -0.68
CA THR A 161 23.63 2.79 0.47
C THR A 161 22.16 2.39 0.53
N ILE A 162 21.89 1.25 1.17
CA ILE A 162 20.52 0.83 1.47
C ILE A 162 19.93 1.80 2.50
N GLN A 163 18.74 2.31 2.21
CA GLN A 163 17.95 3.22 3.07
C GLN A 163 16.59 2.62 3.44
N ALA A 164 16.13 1.60 2.71
CA ALA A 164 14.87 0.91 2.98
C ALA A 164 15.01 -0.59 2.73
N ILE A 165 14.32 -1.41 3.52
CA ILE A 165 14.16 -2.85 3.29
C ILE A 165 12.73 -3.21 3.61
N SER A 166 12.16 -4.11 2.83
CA SER A 166 11.02 -4.94 3.27
C SER A 166 11.29 -6.37 2.83
N HIS A 167 11.25 -7.31 3.78
CA HIS A 167 11.64 -8.69 3.54
C HIS A 167 10.77 -9.66 4.33
N CYS A 168 10.23 -10.66 3.66
CA CYS A 168 9.51 -11.79 4.23
C CYS A 168 9.59 -12.94 3.20
N TRP A 169 10.50 -13.88 3.44
CA TRP A 169 10.82 -14.93 2.46
C TRP A 169 10.85 -16.31 3.10
N LYS A 170 9.95 -17.23 2.72
CA LYS A 170 9.97 -18.63 3.18
C LYS A 170 10.81 -19.49 2.25
N THR A 171 11.62 -20.40 2.78
CA THR A 171 12.30 -21.39 1.92
C THR A 171 11.27 -22.25 1.18
N ALA A 172 11.51 -22.57 -0.09
CA ALA A 172 10.63 -23.44 -0.89
C ALA A 172 11.37 -24.70 -1.35
N ILE A 173 10.89 -25.86 -0.91
CA ILE A 173 11.49 -27.16 -1.19
C ILE A 173 10.63 -27.87 -2.24
N GLN A 174 11.26 -28.27 -3.34
CA GLN A 174 10.59 -29.05 -4.38
C GLN A 174 10.08 -30.38 -3.79
N THR A 175 8.84 -30.74 -4.10
CA THR A 175 8.24 -32.02 -3.64
C THR A 175 8.19 -33.04 -4.77
N ASP A 176 7.87 -34.29 -4.46
CA ASP A 176 7.54 -35.29 -5.50
C ASP A 176 6.08 -35.16 -5.99
N GLN A 177 5.34 -34.15 -5.52
CA GLN A 177 3.94 -33.91 -5.86
C GLN A 177 3.80 -32.90 -6.99
N PHE A 178 2.76 -33.09 -7.80
CA PHE A 178 2.44 -32.21 -8.91
C PHE A 178 0.94 -31.90 -8.92
N ALA A 179 0.61 -30.66 -9.26
CA ALA A 179 -0.76 -30.24 -9.54
C ALA A 179 -1.13 -30.64 -10.97
N ALA A 180 -2.17 -31.47 -11.12
CA ALA A 180 -2.71 -31.84 -12.41
C ALA A 180 -3.75 -30.79 -12.85
N PRO A 181 -3.60 -30.16 -14.03
CA PRO A 181 -4.55 -29.14 -14.46
C PRO A 181 -5.95 -29.72 -14.63
N LYS A 182 -6.94 -29.11 -13.99
CA LYS A 182 -8.36 -29.39 -14.23
C LYS A 182 -8.79 -28.84 -15.61
N PRO A 183 -9.92 -29.33 -16.17
CA PRO A 183 -10.46 -28.76 -17.41
C PRO A 183 -10.60 -27.24 -17.32
N ILE A 184 -10.23 -26.53 -18.39
CA ILE A 184 -10.18 -25.07 -18.39
C ILE A 184 -11.56 -24.46 -18.12
N GLU A 185 -12.63 -25.13 -18.52
CA GLU A 185 -14.02 -24.75 -18.27
C GLU A 185 -14.35 -24.69 -16.77
N GLU A 186 -13.77 -25.58 -15.95
CA GLU A 186 -13.96 -25.55 -14.49
C GLU A 186 -13.32 -24.30 -13.88
N SER A 187 -12.09 -23.99 -14.30
CA SER A 187 -11.39 -22.78 -13.83
C SER A 187 -12.11 -21.51 -14.28
N TYR A 188 -12.63 -21.49 -15.52
CA TYR A 188 -13.46 -20.39 -16.02
C TYR A 188 -14.73 -20.20 -15.18
N ASN A 189 -15.43 -21.29 -14.86
CA ASN A 189 -16.65 -21.23 -14.06
C ASN A 189 -16.39 -20.74 -12.63
N GLU A 190 -15.22 -21.04 -12.05
CA GLU A 190 -14.80 -20.50 -10.75
C GLU A 190 -14.56 -19.00 -10.81
N ILE A 191 -13.79 -18.50 -11.79
CA ILE A 191 -13.60 -17.05 -12.01
C ILE A 191 -14.95 -16.36 -12.20
N PHE A 192 -15.81 -16.93 -13.06
CA PHE A 192 -17.14 -16.40 -13.33
C PHE A 192 -17.96 -16.32 -12.04
N LYS A 193 -17.98 -17.37 -11.23
CA LYS A 193 -18.71 -17.42 -9.95
C LYS A 193 -18.24 -16.35 -8.97
N GLU A 194 -16.94 -16.09 -8.87
CA GLU A 194 -16.39 -15.03 -8.03
C GLU A 194 -16.78 -13.62 -8.49
N LEU A 195 -16.94 -13.43 -9.81
CA LEU A 195 -17.24 -12.14 -10.42
C LEU A 195 -18.75 -11.84 -10.54
N ILE A 196 -19.63 -12.86 -10.53
CA ILE A 196 -21.10 -12.70 -10.59
C ILE A 196 -21.64 -11.63 -9.62
N PRO A 197 -21.22 -11.57 -8.33
CA PRO A 197 -21.70 -10.55 -7.42
C PRO A 197 -21.43 -9.12 -7.89
N LEU A 198 -20.32 -8.89 -8.60
CA LEU A 198 -19.93 -7.57 -9.09
C LEU A 198 -20.76 -7.13 -10.31
N ALA A 199 -21.31 -8.08 -11.06
CA ALA A 199 -22.20 -7.79 -12.18
C ALA A 199 -23.48 -7.04 -11.76
N LYS A 200 -23.81 -7.02 -10.47
CA LYS A 200 -24.93 -6.24 -9.90
C LYS A 200 -24.65 -4.75 -9.84
N ILE A 201 -23.38 -4.33 -9.86
CA ILE A 201 -22.97 -2.94 -9.69
C ILE A 201 -22.29 -2.36 -10.92
N GLY A 202 -21.95 -3.17 -11.93
CA GLY A 202 -21.41 -2.73 -13.22
C GLY A 202 -21.16 -3.87 -14.21
N MET A 203 -20.76 -3.52 -15.42
CA MET A 203 -20.25 -4.45 -16.43
C MET A 203 -18.86 -4.94 -16.00
N VAL A 204 -18.71 -6.26 -15.88
CA VAL A 204 -17.44 -6.89 -15.53
C VAL A 204 -16.71 -7.33 -16.79
N ASN A 205 -15.47 -6.86 -16.95
CA ASN A 205 -14.54 -7.35 -17.97
C ASN A 205 -13.40 -8.10 -17.27
N VAL A 206 -13.06 -9.30 -17.73
CA VAL A 206 -11.82 -9.98 -17.30
C VAL A 206 -10.72 -9.55 -18.27
N ASP A 207 -9.84 -8.69 -17.78
CA ASP A 207 -8.80 -8.04 -18.57
C ASP A 207 -7.65 -9.00 -18.88
N ASN A 208 -7.27 -9.79 -17.88
CA ASN A 208 -6.10 -10.65 -17.96
C ASN A 208 -6.30 -11.94 -17.15
N VAL A 209 -5.74 -13.04 -17.63
CA VAL A 209 -5.63 -14.30 -16.88
C VAL A 209 -4.25 -14.88 -17.17
N LYS A 210 -3.46 -15.15 -16.13
CA LYS A 210 -2.10 -15.71 -16.26
C LYS A 210 -1.86 -16.84 -15.28
N VAL A 211 -0.96 -17.74 -15.63
CA VAL A 211 -0.47 -18.80 -14.74
C VAL A 211 0.54 -18.19 -13.79
N VAL A 212 0.38 -18.47 -12.49
CA VAL A 212 1.23 -17.99 -11.41
C VAL A 212 1.41 -19.09 -10.38
N TYR A 213 2.29 -18.87 -9.42
CA TYR A 213 2.25 -19.57 -8.14
C TYR A 213 1.67 -18.67 -7.06
N TYR A 214 0.99 -19.26 -6.09
CA TYR A 214 0.39 -18.56 -4.96
C TYR A 214 0.96 -19.08 -3.64
N ASP A 215 1.32 -18.14 -2.77
CA ASP A 215 1.73 -18.31 -1.39
C ASP A 215 0.64 -17.72 -0.49
N GLY A 216 -0.20 -18.57 0.10
CA GLY A 216 -1.23 -18.17 1.05
C GLY A 216 -0.71 -17.96 2.48
N GLY A 217 0.61 -18.05 2.69
CA GLY A 217 1.24 -18.00 4.01
C GLY A 217 1.18 -19.31 4.79
N GLY A 218 0.78 -20.41 4.15
CA GLY A 218 0.70 -21.75 4.76
C GLY A 218 1.97 -22.59 4.52
N ASP A 219 1.78 -23.85 4.15
CA ASP A 219 2.81 -24.87 3.97
C ASP A 219 3.22 -25.15 2.51
N PHE A 220 2.62 -24.50 1.50
CA PHE A 220 2.82 -24.82 0.08
C PHE A 220 2.85 -23.59 -0.84
N LEU A 221 3.69 -23.67 -1.89
CA LEU A 221 3.49 -22.88 -3.10
C LEU A 221 2.74 -23.73 -4.12
N GLN A 222 1.59 -23.23 -4.57
CA GLN A 222 0.71 -23.94 -5.48
C GLN A 222 0.47 -23.15 -6.77
N PRO A 223 0.35 -23.83 -7.92
CA PRO A 223 0.06 -23.16 -9.18
C PRO A 223 -1.42 -22.75 -9.26
N CYS A 224 -1.65 -21.51 -9.69
CA CYS A 224 -2.96 -20.90 -9.83
C CYS A 224 -3.08 -20.14 -11.16
N TYR A 225 -4.32 -19.90 -11.58
CA TYR A 225 -4.63 -18.79 -12.46
C TYR A 225 -4.84 -17.54 -11.62
N ARG A 226 -4.10 -16.47 -11.92
CA ARG A 226 -4.42 -15.12 -11.43
C ARG A 226 -5.21 -14.40 -12.51
N TYR A 227 -6.38 -13.89 -12.15
CA TYR A 227 -7.20 -13.06 -13.04
C TYR A 227 -7.19 -11.61 -12.57
N GLU A 228 -7.34 -10.69 -13.53
CA GLU A 228 -7.55 -9.26 -13.33
C GLU A 228 -8.87 -8.88 -14.00
N ALA A 229 -9.69 -8.09 -13.32
CA ALA A 229 -11.00 -7.70 -13.82
C ALA A 229 -11.30 -6.22 -13.50
N THR A 230 -11.93 -5.57 -14.46
CA THR A 230 -12.42 -4.20 -14.38
C THR A 230 -13.94 -4.22 -14.33
N VAL A 231 -14.52 -3.45 -13.43
CA VAL A 231 -15.97 -3.27 -13.31
C VAL A 231 -16.32 -1.83 -13.60
N SER A 232 -17.00 -1.63 -14.72
CA SER A 232 -17.37 -0.33 -15.27
C SER A 232 -18.88 -0.13 -15.19
N LYS A 233 -19.34 1.02 -14.71
CA LYS A 233 -20.78 1.34 -14.69
C LYS A 233 -21.33 1.77 -16.05
N PHE A 234 -20.45 2.23 -16.93
CA PHE A 234 -20.82 2.82 -18.21
C PHE A 234 -20.44 1.86 -19.34
N LEU A 235 -21.40 1.59 -20.25
CA LEU A 235 -21.17 0.79 -21.45
C LEU A 235 -20.26 1.51 -22.46
N THR A 236 -20.05 2.82 -22.29
CA THR A 236 -19.17 3.65 -23.12
C THR A 236 -17.80 3.80 -22.44
N ARG A 237 -16.72 3.62 -23.20
CA ARG A 237 -15.32 3.79 -22.73
C ARG A 237 -14.97 5.20 -22.22
N GLN A 238 -15.87 6.18 -22.38
CA GLN A 238 -15.71 7.50 -21.82
C GLN A 238 -16.44 7.55 -20.47
N ILE A 239 -15.64 7.48 -19.40
CA ILE A 239 -16.07 7.95 -18.08
C ILE A 239 -15.98 9.49 -18.15
N PRO A 240 -17.03 10.25 -17.77
CA PRO A 240 -16.88 11.68 -17.54
C PRO A 240 -15.70 11.93 -16.61
N GLN A 241 -14.82 12.89 -16.94
CA GLN A 241 -13.63 13.21 -16.13
C GLN A 241 -13.97 13.50 -14.65
N ASP A 242 -15.20 13.92 -14.36
CA ASP A 242 -15.67 14.25 -13.01
C ASP A 242 -16.20 13.03 -12.21
N LEU A 243 -16.00 11.80 -12.67
CA LEU A 243 -16.41 10.60 -11.94
C LEU A 243 -15.20 9.84 -11.39
N PRO A 244 -15.39 9.10 -10.27
CA PRO A 244 -14.39 8.19 -9.77
C PRO A 244 -13.98 7.12 -10.80
N SER A 245 -12.75 6.66 -10.69
CA SER A 245 -12.16 5.65 -11.56
C SER A 245 -12.91 4.31 -11.48
N ASN A 246 -12.65 3.43 -12.45
CA ASN A 246 -13.30 2.12 -12.46
C ASN A 246 -12.94 1.30 -11.21
N MET A 247 -13.76 0.28 -10.93
CA MET A 247 -13.42 -0.67 -9.88
C MET A 247 -12.53 -1.76 -10.46
N HIS A 248 -11.37 -1.98 -9.83
CA HIS A 248 -10.42 -3.00 -10.22
C HIS A 248 -10.36 -4.10 -9.16
N LYS A 249 -10.44 -5.36 -9.60
CA LYS A 249 -10.30 -6.55 -8.74
C LYS A 249 -9.36 -7.57 -9.38
N PHE A 250 -8.57 -8.25 -8.56
CA PHE A 250 -7.90 -9.49 -8.95
C PHE A 250 -8.33 -10.65 -8.05
N GLY A 251 -8.04 -11.87 -8.47
CA GLY A 251 -8.24 -13.07 -7.68
C GLY A 251 -7.42 -14.23 -8.18
N PHE A 252 -7.50 -15.35 -7.46
CA PHE A 252 -6.74 -16.56 -7.75
C PHE A 252 -7.69 -17.76 -7.80
N VAL A 253 -7.49 -18.63 -8.79
CA VAL A 253 -8.21 -19.89 -8.96
C VAL A 253 -7.18 -21.02 -9.05
N PRO A 254 -7.27 -22.08 -8.23
CA PRO A 254 -6.29 -23.16 -8.26
C PRO A 254 -6.36 -23.92 -9.59
N ILE A 255 -5.19 -24.32 -10.11
CA ILE A 255 -5.10 -25.12 -11.34
C ILE A 255 -5.56 -26.57 -11.12
N ASP A 256 -5.37 -27.09 -9.91
CA ASP A 256 -5.82 -28.42 -9.47
C ASP A 256 -6.74 -28.25 -8.24
N ILE A 257 -6.57 -29.10 -7.21
CA ILE A 257 -7.12 -28.91 -5.88
C ILE A 257 -6.40 -27.80 -5.14
N LEU A 258 -7.12 -27.23 -4.17
CA LEU A 258 -6.59 -26.20 -3.31
C LEU A 258 -5.81 -26.82 -2.13
N PHE A 259 -4.49 -26.62 -2.13
CA PHE A 259 -3.60 -27.05 -1.05
C PHE A 259 -3.55 -26.03 0.09
N GLU A 260 -3.70 -24.75 -0.23
CA GLU A 260 -3.78 -23.66 0.76
C GLU A 260 -5.01 -22.79 0.55
N PRO A 261 -5.65 -22.30 1.61
CA PRO A 261 -6.73 -21.33 1.45
C PRO A 261 -6.26 -20.08 0.69
N ILE A 262 -6.91 -19.79 -0.44
CA ILE A 262 -6.84 -18.46 -1.07
C ILE A 262 -7.62 -17.53 -0.14
N ASN A 263 -6.95 -16.47 0.33
CA ASN A 263 -7.34 -15.59 1.44
C ASN A 263 -8.82 -15.71 1.86
N LYS A 264 -9.05 -16.39 2.99
CA LYS A 264 -10.39 -16.53 3.58
C LYS A 264 -10.84 -15.17 4.14
N ASN A 265 -12.10 -14.84 3.87
CA ASN A 265 -12.79 -13.70 4.46
C ASN A 265 -12.59 -13.69 5.98
N ILE A 266 -12.02 -12.59 6.50
CA ILE A 266 -11.98 -12.29 7.94
C ILE A 266 -13.43 -12.02 8.39
N GLU A 267 -13.77 -12.40 9.62
CA GLU A 267 -15.08 -12.07 10.19
C GLU A 267 -15.27 -10.54 10.23
N LEU A 268 -16.35 -10.07 9.60
CA LEU A 268 -16.50 -8.64 9.30
C LEU A 268 -17.30 -7.91 10.37
N PHE A 269 -16.60 -7.08 11.14
CA PHE A 269 -17.25 -5.96 11.82
C PHE A 269 -17.73 -4.97 10.77
N LYS A 270 -19.04 -4.74 10.74
CA LYS A 270 -19.67 -3.80 9.83
C LYS A 270 -19.57 -2.37 10.39
N PRO A 271 -19.35 -1.37 9.52
CA PRO A 271 -19.43 0.03 9.93
C PRO A 271 -20.80 0.37 10.52
N ASN A 272 -20.80 1.20 11.55
CA ASN A 272 -22.03 1.66 12.20
C ASN A 272 -22.81 2.64 11.31
N ARG A 273 -24.14 2.64 11.43
CA ARG A 273 -24.96 3.78 11.00
C ARG A 273 -24.84 4.85 12.09
N THR A 274 -24.26 5.98 11.73
CA THR A 274 -23.74 7.02 12.64
C THR A 274 -24.53 7.25 13.93
N LYS A 275 -23.89 7.04 15.08
CA LYS A 275 -24.24 7.72 16.34
C LYS A 275 -23.17 8.77 16.59
N LYS A 276 -23.57 10.02 16.85
CA LYS A 276 -22.65 11.09 17.23
C LYS A 276 -21.91 10.66 18.50
N THR A 277 -20.59 10.57 18.45
CA THR A 277 -19.78 10.33 19.64
C THR A 277 -19.67 11.63 20.44
N GLY A 278 -19.60 11.51 21.77
CA GLY A 278 -19.21 12.63 22.63
C GLY A 278 -17.77 13.06 22.35
N GLY A 279 -17.32 14.14 22.99
CA GLY A 279 -15.94 14.61 22.88
C GLY A 279 -14.93 13.51 23.19
N ILE A 280 -13.81 13.49 22.47
CA ILE A 280 -12.78 12.47 22.59
C ILE A 280 -11.87 12.78 23.78
N ASP A 281 -11.70 11.79 24.66
CA ASP A 281 -10.63 11.82 25.65
C ASP A 281 -9.33 11.31 25.02
N ILE A 282 -8.47 12.23 24.60
CA ILE A 282 -7.15 11.91 24.02
C ILE A 282 -6.23 11.21 25.02
N ASN A 283 -6.51 11.28 26.34
CA ASN A 283 -5.73 10.57 27.34
C ASN A 283 -6.03 9.08 27.36
N ALA A 284 -7.14 8.65 26.77
CA ALA A 284 -7.50 7.23 26.69
C ALA A 284 -6.65 6.48 25.64
N GLY A 285 -6.05 7.18 24.67
CA GLY A 285 -5.29 6.62 23.55
C GLY A 285 -5.45 7.46 22.27
N ILE A 286 -4.75 7.07 21.20
CA ILE A 286 -4.80 7.78 19.91
C ILE A 286 -6.12 7.48 19.20
N PRO A 287 -6.99 8.48 18.99
CA PRO A 287 -8.27 8.27 18.34
C PRO A 287 -8.12 8.01 16.84
N VAL A 288 -8.67 6.88 16.39
CA VAL A 288 -8.69 6.45 15.00
C VAL A 288 -10.12 6.46 14.47
N GLY A 289 -10.30 7.00 13.26
CA GLY A 289 -11.52 6.97 12.48
C GLY A 289 -11.36 6.15 11.21
N ARG A 290 -12.38 5.36 10.87
CA ARG A 290 -12.45 4.56 9.64
C ARG A 290 -13.78 4.82 8.92
N TYR A 291 -13.71 5.26 7.66
CA TYR A 291 -14.86 5.65 6.86
C TYR A 291 -14.91 4.84 5.56
N VAL A 292 -15.93 3.99 5.43
CA VAL A 292 -16.01 2.99 4.34
C VAL A 292 -17.15 3.34 3.38
N VAL A 293 -16.89 3.27 2.08
CA VAL A 293 -17.88 3.50 1.02
C VAL A 293 -19.15 2.66 1.21
N ARG A 294 -20.31 3.26 0.94
CA ARG A 294 -21.63 2.61 1.06
C ARG A 294 -22.01 1.84 -0.19
N ASN A 295 -22.80 0.78 0.00
CA ASN A 295 -23.44 0.02 -1.08
C ASN A 295 -22.47 -0.46 -2.17
N ASP A 296 -21.29 -0.90 -1.75
CA ASP A 296 -20.22 -1.35 -2.64
C ASP A 296 -19.71 -2.74 -2.26
N HIS A 297 -18.64 -3.18 -2.90
CA HIS A 297 -17.96 -4.44 -2.66
C HIS A 297 -17.54 -4.57 -1.18
N PRO A 298 -17.80 -5.73 -0.52
CA PRO A 298 -17.44 -5.94 0.89
C PRO A 298 -15.93 -5.82 1.17
N GLY A 299 -15.10 -5.91 0.13
CA GLY A 299 -13.65 -5.81 0.28
C GLY A 299 -13.15 -4.49 0.88
N TRP A 300 -13.90 -3.40 0.71
CA TRP A 300 -13.62 -2.14 1.41
C TRP A 300 -13.72 -2.28 2.94
N VAL A 301 -14.68 -3.07 3.42
CA VAL A 301 -14.85 -3.39 4.85
C VAL A 301 -13.72 -4.31 5.32
N ASN A 302 -13.32 -5.26 4.49
CA ASN A 302 -12.22 -6.18 4.78
C ASN A 302 -10.90 -5.42 4.95
N SER A 303 -10.58 -4.52 4.02
CA SER A 303 -9.41 -3.65 4.07
C SER A 303 -9.40 -2.77 5.33
N ALA A 304 -10.53 -2.10 5.63
CA ALA A 304 -10.65 -1.28 6.83
C ALA A 304 -10.41 -2.06 8.14
N ASN A 305 -10.91 -3.30 8.22
CA ASN A 305 -10.71 -4.17 9.38
C ASN A 305 -9.30 -4.73 9.44
N ASN A 306 -8.70 -5.06 8.29
CA ASN A 306 -7.32 -5.50 8.19
C ASN A 306 -6.36 -4.42 8.70
N PHE A 307 -6.56 -3.16 8.29
CA PHE A 307 -5.83 -2.01 8.83
C PHE A 307 -5.91 -1.96 10.36
N TRP A 308 -7.13 -1.95 10.91
CA TRP A 308 -7.34 -1.81 12.36
C TRP A 308 -6.70 -2.95 13.16
N ASN A 309 -6.90 -4.19 12.73
CA ASN A 309 -6.38 -5.37 13.43
C ASN A 309 -4.85 -5.36 13.45
N ASN A 310 -4.22 -4.93 12.36
CA ASN A 310 -2.76 -4.82 12.29
C ASN A 310 -2.21 -3.60 13.04
N LEU A 311 -2.95 -2.48 13.03
CA LEU A 311 -2.60 -1.28 13.79
C LEU A 311 -2.47 -1.57 15.28
N ILE A 312 -3.47 -2.22 15.87
CA ILE A 312 -3.43 -2.57 17.31
C ILE A 312 -2.45 -3.71 17.62
N ALA A 313 -2.16 -4.58 16.65
CA ALA A 313 -1.14 -5.63 16.80
C ALA A 313 0.28 -5.05 16.94
N GLY A 314 0.50 -3.79 16.54
CA GLY A 314 1.74 -3.06 16.81
C GLY A 314 1.97 -2.70 18.29
N GLY A 315 0.97 -2.89 19.16
CA GLY A 315 1.13 -2.79 20.61
C GLY A 315 1.04 -1.38 21.20
N ARG A 316 0.78 -0.35 20.37
CA ARG A 316 0.53 1.02 20.84
C ARG A 316 -0.96 1.24 21.16
N ASN A 317 -1.24 2.24 21.99
CA ASN A 317 -2.57 2.51 22.49
C ASN A 317 -3.43 3.31 21.48
N PHE A 318 -4.02 2.62 20.52
CA PHE A 318 -5.02 3.19 19.60
C PHE A 318 -6.44 2.90 20.07
N ILE A 319 -7.35 3.83 19.83
CA ILE A 319 -8.79 3.64 20.09
C ILE A 319 -9.57 3.79 18.80
N ASN A 320 -10.37 2.78 18.46
CA ASN A 320 -11.31 2.83 17.34
C ASN A 320 -12.54 3.67 17.72
N THR A 321 -12.35 4.98 17.73
CA THR A 321 -13.38 5.95 18.14
C THR A 321 -14.51 6.09 17.13
N GLN A 322 -14.19 5.93 15.84
CA GLN A 322 -15.14 6.09 14.76
C GLN A 322 -14.99 4.98 13.74
N TYR A 323 -16.08 4.24 13.47
CA TYR A 323 -16.13 3.27 12.39
C TYR A 323 -17.48 3.35 11.70
N TYR A 324 -17.53 4.08 10.58
CA TYR A 324 -18.77 4.50 9.94
C TYR A 324 -18.78 4.22 8.45
N TRP A 325 -19.99 4.07 7.93
CA TRP A 325 -20.22 4.25 6.52
C TRP A 325 -19.93 5.71 6.15
N ALA A 326 -19.10 5.93 5.13
CA ALA A 326 -18.73 7.23 4.63
C ALA A 326 -19.96 7.95 4.07
N GLU A 327 -20.16 9.21 4.47
CA GLU A 327 -21.18 10.11 3.92
C GLU A 327 -20.53 11.48 3.67
N PRO A 328 -20.97 12.26 2.66
CA PRO A 328 -20.32 13.54 2.33
C PRO A 328 -20.23 14.50 3.51
N ARG A 329 -21.30 14.56 4.32
CA ARG A 329 -21.36 15.41 5.52
C ARG A 329 -20.23 15.16 6.52
N LEU A 330 -19.67 13.95 6.58
CA LEU A 330 -18.60 13.61 7.53
C LEU A 330 -17.28 14.32 7.18
N PHE A 331 -17.13 14.77 5.94
CA PHE A 331 -15.95 15.46 5.41
C PHE A 331 -16.21 16.96 5.19
N THR A 332 -17.46 17.35 4.98
CA THR A 332 -17.85 18.73 4.72
C THR A 332 -18.43 19.39 5.97
N ASN A 333 -19.75 19.53 6.06
CA ASN A 333 -20.43 20.35 7.07
C ASN A 333 -20.44 19.77 8.50
N GLN A 334 -19.98 18.53 8.70
CA GLN A 334 -19.83 17.92 10.03
C GLN A 334 -18.43 17.39 10.29
N LYS A 335 -17.41 17.83 9.53
CA LYS A 335 -16.03 17.34 9.68
C LYS A 335 -15.52 17.42 11.13
N ASP A 336 -15.85 18.49 11.85
CA ASP A 336 -15.39 18.73 13.23
C ASP A 336 -16.09 17.84 14.27
N SER A 337 -17.09 17.06 13.87
CA SER A 337 -17.67 15.98 14.69
C SER A 337 -17.20 14.60 14.26
N PHE A 338 -16.50 14.49 13.13
CA PHE A 338 -16.13 13.22 12.50
C PHE A 338 -14.65 13.20 12.12
N VAL A 339 -14.31 13.38 10.84
CA VAL A 339 -12.94 13.18 10.32
C VAL A 339 -11.93 14.14 10.95
N ASN A 340 -12.33 15.37 11.29
CA ASN A 340 -11.50 16.34 12.01
C ASN A 340 -11.62 16.22 13.55
N ASN A 341 -12.18 15.12 14.04
CA ASN A 341 -12.31 14.83 15.45
C ASN A 341 -11.73 13.43 15.72
N VAL A 342 -10.63 13.08 15.06
CA VAL A 342 -9.76 11.93 15.32
C VAL A 342 -8.34 12.36 14.98
N SER A 343 -7.33 11.60 15.40
CA SER A 343 -5.92 11.88 15.08
C SER A 343 -5.50 11.21 13.78
N ILE A 344 -6.08 10.05 13.48
CA ILE A 344 -5.81 9.27 12.27
C ILE A 344 -7.15 8.92 11.62
N ALA A 345 -7.31 9.24 10.34
CA ALA A 345 -8.49 8.88 9.57
C ALA A 345 -8.10 7.99 8.38
N LEU A 346 -8.71 6.81 8.29
CA LEU A 346 -8.66 5.96 7.11
C LEU A 346 -9.97 6.10 6.31
N ASN A 347 -9.83 6.42 5.03
CA ASN A 347 -10.92 6.43 4.06
C ASN A 347 -10.74 5.28 3.07
N GLU A 348 -11.78 4.47 2.95
CA GLU A 348 -11.87 3.31 2.04
C GLU A 348 -12.98 3.61 1.02
N VAL A 349 -12.61 4.29 -0.06
CA VAL A 349 -13.55 4.92 -1.02
C VAL A 349 -13.04 4.81 -2.45
N HIS A 350 -13.92 5.02 -3.43
CA HIS A 350 -13.51 5.24 -4.82
C HIS A 350 -13.08 6.68 -5.03
N GLY A 351 -12.06 6.91 -5.84
CA GLY A 351 -11.42 8.22 -5.97
C GLY A 351 -11.19 8.61 -7.42
N ASN A 352 -10.84 9.88 -7.59
CA ASN A 352 -10.23 10.50 -8.76
C ASN A 352 -9.47 11.75 -8.24
N TRP A 353 -8.82 12.53 -9.09
CA TRP A 353 -8.03 13.71 -8.70
C TRP A 353 -8.84 14.63 -7.80
N TRP A 354 -8.41 14.72 -6.54
CA TRP A 354 -9.05 15.51 -5.49
C TRP A 354 -10.53 15.23 -5.25
N LEU A 355 -11.02 14.06 -5.61
CA LEU A 355 -12.43 13.71 -5.59
C LEU A 355 -12.61 12.30 -5.07
N PHE A 356 -13.65 12.05 -4.27
CA PHE A 356 -14.04 10.68 -3.96
C PHE A 356 -15.54 10.46 -3.83
N SER A 357 -15.96 9.22 -4.10
CA SER A 357 -17.33 8.76 -3.95
C SER A 357 -17.52 8.02 -2.63
N THR A 358 -18.51 8.44 -1.86
CA THR A 358 -18.87 7.78 -0.60
C THR A 358 -20.00 6.75 -0.74
N LYS A 359 -20.52 6.55 -1.96
CA LYS A 359 -21.57 5.58 -2.25
C LYS A 359 -21.40 4.95 -3.63
N GLY A 360 -21.10 3.66 -3.65
CA GLY A 360 -20.63 3.01 -4.87
C GLY A 360 -19.34 3.70 -5.38
N ASN A 361 -19.09 3.56 -6.68
CA ASN A 361 -18.03 4.28 -7.39
C ASN A 361 -18.50 5.55 -8.13
N SER A 362 -19.65 6.16 -7.82
CA SER A 362 -20.17 7.27 -8.64
C SER A 362 -21.19 8.20 -7.98
N GLN A 363 -21.50 8.02 -6.70
CA GLN A 363 -22.56 8.79 -6.02
C GLN A 363 -22.03 9.38 -4.73
N ASP A 364 -22.69 10.43 -4.24
CA ASP A 364 -22.36 11.10 -2.99
C ASP A 364 -20.86 11.49 -3.00
N LEU A 365 -20.52 12.24 -4.05
CA LEU A 365 -19.18 12.75 -4.32
C LEU A 365 -18.78 13.79 -3.27
N VAL A 366 -17.50 13.82 -2.96
CA VAL A 366 -16.84 14.81 -2.12
C VAL A 366 -15.64 15.31 -2.89
N SER A 367 -15.72 16.55 -3.38
CA SER A 367 -14.51 17.23 -3.81
C SER A 367 -13.74 17.67 -2.57
N LEU A 368 -12.41 17.55 -2.59
CA LEU A 368 -11.57 18.12 -1.55
C LEU A 368 -11.77 19.63 -1.42
N SER A 369 -12.18 20.32 -2.49
CA SER A 369 -12.50 21.75 -2.49
C SER A 369 -13.81 22.08 -1.75
N ASP A 370 -14.68 21.08 -1.52
CA ASP A 370 -15.93 21.25 -0.77
C ASP A 370 -15.72 21.18 0.75
N ILE A 371 -14.53 20.76 1.18
CA ILE A 371 -14.15 20.76 2.59
C ILE A 371 -13.95 22.22 3.00
N PRO A 372 -14.60 22.69 4.10
CA PRO A 372 -14.47 24.07 4.54
C PRO A 372 -13.01 24.51 4.68
N THR A 373 -12.68 25.72 4.22
CA THR A 373 -11.32 26.30 4.21
C THR A 373 -10.69 26.49 5.60
N SER A 374 -11.46 26.26 6.67
CA SER A 374 -10.92 26.06 8.01
C SER A 374 -10.08 24.78 8.14
N GLY A 375 -10.09 23.92 7.11
CA GLY A 375 -9.26 22.73 6.96
C GLY A 375 -9.40 21.74 8.09
N PHE A 376 -8.34 20.97 8.33
CA PHE A 376 -8.26 20.02 9.42
C PHE A 376 -7.33 20.53 10.51
N THR A 377 -7.90 20.81 11.68
CA THR A 377 -7.22 21.41 12.84
C THR A 377 -6.92 20.41 13.96
N HIS A 378 -7.46 19.19 13.89
CA HIS A 378 -7.17 18.14 14.89
C HIS A 378 -6.73 16.82 14.26
N LEU A 379 -7.06 16.59 12.99
CA LEU A 379 -6.55 15.43 12.26
C LEU A 379 -5.06 15.61 11.99
N ALA A 380 -4.24 14.64 12.43
CA ALA A 380 -2.81 14.65 12.17
C ALA A 380 -2.49 13.89 10.86
N PHE A 381 -3.12 12.73 10.66
CA PHE A 381 -2.85 11.88 9.49
C PHE A 381 -4.13 11.50 8.77
N TRP A 382 -4.16 11.73 7.46
CA TRP A 382 -5.26 11.30 6.60
C TRP A 382 -4.79 10.25 5.59
N ILE A 383 -5.33 9.04 5.71
CA ILE A 383 -5.03 7.91 4.85
C ILE A 383 -6.17 7.76 3.85
N LEU A 384 -5.89 8.07 2.59
CA LEU A 384 -6.80 7.98 1.47
C LEU A 384 -6.51 6.70 0.68
N HIS A 385 -7.04 5.57 1.15
CA HIS A 385 -6.95 4.30 0.42
C HIS A 385 -7.99 4.31 -0.71
N SER A 386 -7.60 4.96 -1.82
CA SER A 386 -8.47 5.26 -2.95
C SER A 386 -7.69 5.56 -4.23
N CYS A 387 -8.30 5.35 -5.39
CA CYS A 387 -7.69 5.66 -6.70
C CYS A 387 -7.44 7.17 -6.84
N GLU A 388 -6.21 7.54 -7.21
CA GLU A 388 -5.90 8.84 -7.83
C GLU A 388 -6.26 10.12 -7.03
N ILE A 389 -6.55 10.05 -5.73
CA ILE A 389 -6.96 11.27 -4.98
C ILE A 389 -5.80 12.24 -4.74
N VAL A 390 -4.57 11.75 -4.75
CA VAL A 390 -3.37 12.53 -4.41
C VAL A 390 -2.50 12.68 -5.68
N PRO A 391 -2.94 13.46 -6.69
CA PRO A 391 -2.09 13.75 -7.84
C PRO A 391 -0.87 14.55 -7.39
N THR A 392 0.20 14.47 -8.17
CA THR A 392 1.48 15.14 -7.86
C THR A 392 1.83 16.18 -8.91
N GLN A 393 2.90 16.92 -8.69
CA GLN A 393 3.35 17.97 -9.63
C GLN A 393 3.60 17.48 -11.06
N THR A 394 3.90 16.18 -11.25
CA THR A 394 4.05 15.56 -12.59
C THR A 394 2.72 15.19 -13.24
N ASP A 395 1.64 15.11 -12.47
CA ASP A 395 0.28 14.89 -12.96
C ASP A 395 -0.39 16.22 -13.30
N GLU A 396 -0.32 17.20 -12.40
CA GLU A 396 -0.86 18.54 -12.63
C GLU A 396 -0.01 19.62 -11.95
N ASN A 397 0.16 20.75 -12.63
CA ASN A 397 1.00 21.83 -12.13
C ASN A 397 0.48 22.39 -10.78
N ASN A 398 -0.82 22.44 -10.52
CA ASN A 398 -1.41 22.98 -9.29
C ASN A 398 -1.65 21.93 -8.21
N SER A 399 -0.90 20.81 -8.21
CA SER A 399 -1.04 19.71 -7.25
C SER A 399 -1.09 20.14 -5.78
N PHE A 400 -0.35 21.17 -5.40
CA PHE A 400 -0.30 21.74 -4.06
C PHE A 400 -1.55 22.55 -3.65
N ASP A 401 -2.28 23.13 -4.60
CA ASP A 401 -3.18 24.25 -4.33
C ASP A 401 -4.30 23.89 -3.36
N ILE A 402 -4.86 22.69 -3.51
CA ILE A 402 -5.96 22.21 -2.66
C ILE A 402 -5.53 21.91 -1.23
N TRP A 403 -4.26 21.55 -1.04
CA TRP A 403 -3.75 21.11 0.25
C TRP A 403 -3.54 22.30 1.20
N TRP A 404 -3.32 23.51 0.67
CA TRP A 404 -3.16 24.71 1.49
C TRP A 404 -4.36 24.99 2.39
N ASP A 405 -5.57 24.71 1.89
CA ASP A 405 -6.81 24.91 2.65
C ASP A 405 -7.06 23.78 3.66
N LEU A 406 -6.50 22.59 3.43
CA LEU A 406 -6.71 21.41 4.26
C LEU A 406 -5.69 21.30 5.41
N PHE A 407 -4.43 21.67 5.18
CA PHE A 407 -3.33 21.55 6.13
C PHE A 407 -3.34 22.67 7.19
N LYS A 408 -4.32 22.61 8.10
CA LYS A 408 -4.48 23.54 9.24
C LYS A 408 -4.16 22.92 10.60
N GLY A 409 -3.44 21.80 10.59
CA GLY A 409 -3.28 20.88 11.72
C GLY A 409 -2.76 19.51 11.30
N LEU A 410 -2.97 19.12 10.03
CA LEU A 410 -2.39 17.93 9.42
C LEU A 410 -0.86 17.96 9.43
N HIS A 411 -0.30 16.77 9.61
CA HIS A 411 1.11 16.45 9.41
C HIS A 411 1.30 15.89 8.00
N ALA A 412 0.49 14.90 7.62
CA ALA A 412 0.57 14.26 6.31
C ALA A 412 -0.78 13.68 5.83
N VAL A 413 -0.89 13.63 4.50
CA VAL A 413 -1.90 12.88 3.75
C VAL A 413 -1.17 11.85 2.91
N VAL A 414 -1.60 10.59 2.96
CA VAL A 414 -1.05 9.51 2.13
C VAL A 414 -2.15 8.90 1.27
N GLY A 415 -1.82 8.51 0.04
CA GLY A 415 -2.78 7.90 -0.86
C GLY A 415 -2.14 7.38 -2.14
N TYR A 416 -2.96 7.09 -3.14
CA TYR A 416 -2.49 6.73 -4.47
C TYR A 416 -2.64 7.91 -5.43
N ARG A 417 -1.66 8.04 -6.33
CA ARG A 417 -1.74 8.93 -7.50
C ARG A 417 -2.26 8.21 -8.75
N THR A 418 -2.38 6.88 -8.71
CA THR A 418 -2.94 6.04 -9.78
C THR A 418 -4.11 5.20 -9.28
N GLU A 419 -4.79 4.50 -10.19
CA GLU A 419 -5.74 3.46 -9.82
C GLU A 419 -5.07 2.36 -8.97
N MET A 420 -5.89 1.73 -8.12
CA MET A 420 -5.48 0.70 -7.16
C MET A 420 -6.51 -0.44 -7.12
N TRP A 421 -6.09 -1.62 -6.67
CA TRP A 421 -6.98 -2.78 -6.52
C TRP A 421 -7.74 -2.70 -5.20
N ILE A 422 -9.04 -2.98 -5.23
CA ILE A 422 -9.77 -3.23 -3.98
C ILE A 422 -9.17 -4.46 -3.30
N GLU A 423 -8.94 -4.38 -1.99
CA GLU A 423 -8.27 -5.43 -1.20
C GLU A 423 -6.87 -5.79 -1.72
N ASP A 424 -6.11 -4.78 -2.16
CA ASP A 424 -4.73 -4.98 -2.60
C ASP A 424 -3.80 -5.60 -1.54
N GLY A 425 -4.20 -5.54 -0.27
CA GLY A 425 -3.46 -6.07 0.87
C GLY A 425 -2.43 -5.10 1.46
N VAL A 426 -2.39 -3.84 1.02
CA VAL A 426 -1.44 -2.82 1.51
C VAL A 426 -1.78 -2.36 2.93
N THR A 427 -3.06 -2.18 3.24
CA THR A 427 -3.51 -1.55 4.49
C THR A 427 -3.15 -2.34 5.75
N GLY A 428 -3.01 -3.68 5.65
CA GLY A 428 -2.56 -4.53 6.76
C GLY A 428 -1.11 -4.26 7.17
N PRO A 429 -0.12 -4.54 6.29
CA PRO A 429 1.29 -4.22 6.52
C PRO A 429 1.53 -2.75 6.89
N PHE A 430 0.83 -1.81 6.23
CA PHE A 430 0.90 -0.40 6.57
C PHE A 430 0.42 -0.13 8.01
N GLY A 431 -0.76 -0.64 8.40
CA GLY A 431 -1.28 -0.51 9.75
C GLY A 431 -0.33 -1.09 10.80
N ARG A 432 0.25 -2.27 10.54
CA ARG A 432 1.24 -2.90 11.42
C ARG A 432 2.48 -2.01 11.61
N ALA A 433 3.03 -1.50 10.52
CA ALA A 433 4.24 -0.66 10.55
C ALA A 433 4.05 0.60 11.39
N ILE A 434 2.99 1.39 11.13
CA ILE A 434 2.72 2.60 11.92
C ILE A 434 2.32 2.25 13.35
N GLY A 435 1.69 1.10 13.56
CA GLY A 435 1.35 0.59 14.89
C GLY A 435 2.58 0.25 15.73
N LEU A 436 3.69 -0.12 15.10
CA LEU A 436 4.99 -0.34 15.74
C LEU A 436 5.78 0.97 15.95
N GLY A 437 5.33 2.09 15.36
CA GLY A 437 5.98 3.40 15.45
C GLY A 437 6.79 3.80 14.22
N ALA A 438 6.59 3.15 13.06
CA ALA A 438 7.22 3.60 11.81
C ALA A 438 6.68 4.99 11.38
N PRO A 439 7.48 5.82 10.69
CA PRO A 439 7.00 7.04 10.07
C PRO A 439 5.85 6.78 9.10
N VAL A 440 4.80 7.60 9.15
CA VAL A 440 3.56 7.35 8.39
C VAL A 440 3.81 7.37 6.89
N VAL A 441 4.57 8.35 6.38
CA VAL A 441 4.84 8.48 4.95
C VAL A 441 5.73 7.32 4.47
N SER A 442 6.85 7.06 5.15
CA SER A 442 7.76 5.96 4.80
C SER A 442 7.08 4.59 4.84
N ALA A 443 6.24 4.34 5.85
CA ALA A 443 5.48 3.10 5.97
C ALA A 443 4.49 2.91 4.82
N TRP A 444 3.82 3.97 4.38
CA TRP A 444 2.90 3.93 3.24
C TRP A 444 3.65 3.59 1.95
N MET A 445 4.73 4.33 1.66
CA MET A 445 5.56 4.11 0.46
C MET A 445 6.09 2.67 0.41
N ASN A 446 6.64 2.18 1.53
CA ASN A 446 7.16 0.83 1.64
C ASN A 446 6.07 -0.24 1.44
N ALA A 447 4.90 -0.06 2.07
CA ALA A 447 3.80 -1.03 1.98
C ALA A 447 3.27 -1.17 0.54
N VAL A 448 3.14 -0.06 -0.17
CA VAL A 448 2.66 -0.05 -1.57
C VAL A 448 3.71 -0.64 -2.52
N VAL A 449 4.95 -0.15 -2.49
CA VAL A 449 5.99 -0.56 -3.46
C VAL A 449 6.41 -2.02 -3.30
N THR A 450 6.31 -2.57 -2.09
CA THR A 450 6.63 -3.99 -1.82
C THR A 450 5.51 -4.93 -2.27
N ASN A 451 4.29 -4.43 -2.45
CA ASN A 451 3.15 -5.27 -2.75
C ASN A 451 3.31 -5.96 -4.12
N SER A 452 3.25 -7.30 -4.14
CA SER A 452 3.43 -8.12 -5.34
C SER A 452 2.33 -7.88 -6.39
N ASN A 453 1.17 -7.34 -6.00
CA ASN A 453 0.08 -7.00 -6.92
C ASN A 453 0.37 -5.75 -7.77
N TYR A 454 1.34 -4.94 -7.39
CA TYR A 454 1.75 -3.73 -8.11
C TYR A 454 3.12 -3.89 -8.79
N GLY A 455 3.67 -2.85 -9.42
CA GLY A 455 5.04 -2.86 -9.97
C GLY A 455 5.21 -3.37 -11.41
N ALA A 456 6.46 -3.64 -11.79
CA ALA A 456 6.93 -3.84 -13.17
C ALA A 456 6.32 -5.01 -13.97
N THR A 457 5.50 -5.86 -13.34
CA THR A 457 4.79 -6.97 -14.01
C THR A 457 3.53 -6.55 -14.79
N GLY A 458 3.30 -5.26 -15.01
CA GLY A 458 2.46 -4.78 -16.11
C GLY A 458 0.97 -4.63 -15.83
N ALA A 459 0.53 -4.54 -14.57
CA ALA A 459 -0.84 -4.07 -14.31
C ALA A 459 -0.91 -2.58 -14.65
N THR A 460 -1.52 -2.28 -15.80
CA THR A 460 -1.72 -0.93 -16.29
C THR A 460 -3.19 -0.64 -16.52
N TYR A 461 -3.57 0.62 -16.41
CA TYR A 461 -4.89 1.12 -16.77
C TYR A 461 -4.74 2.30 -17.73
N PHE A 462 -5.84 2.72 -18.34
CA PHE A 462 -5.86 3.94 -19.13
C PHE A 462 -6.35 5.08 -18.25
N ASP A 463 -5.44 5.98 -17.89
CA ASP A 463 -5.73 7.18 -17.10
C ASP A 463 -6.43 8.21 -18.01
N THR A 464 -7.69 8.51 -17.69
CA THR A 464 -8.50 9.49 -18.43
C THR A 464 -8.17 10.94 -18.09
N ASN A 465 -7.52 11.21 -16.96
CA ASN A 465 -7.07 12.54 -16.58
C ASN A 465 -5.84 12.93 -17.40
N ARG A 466 -4.89 11.99 -17.55
CA ARG A 466 -3.65 12.21 -18.31
C ARG A 466 -3.72 11.77 -19.77
N ASN A 467 -4.77 11.05 -20.15
CA ASN A 467 -4.97 10.49 -21.49
C ASN A 467 -3.79 9.60 -21.93
N MET A 468 -3.32 8.73 -21.02
CA MET A 468 -2.22 7.79 -21.27
C MET A 468 -2.37 6.50 -20.47
N THR A 469 -1.63 5.47 -20.85
CA THR A 469 -1.57 4.22 -20.09
C THR A 469 -0.60 4.38 -18.93
N GLU A 470 -1.07 4.07 -17.73
CA GLU A 470 -0.32 4.24 -16.48
C GLU A 470 -0.27 2.93 -15.70
N PRO A 471 0.82 2.68 -14.94
CA PRO A 471 0.90 1.56 -14.03
C PRO A 471 -0.02 1.77 -12.82
N MET A 472 -0.60 0.70 -12.30
CA MET A 472 -1.42 0.73 -11.09
C MET A 472 -0.56 0.77 -9.81
N GLY A 473 -1.15 1.26 -8.72
CA GLY A 473 -0.59 1.19 -7.37
C GLY A 473 0.65 2.05 -7.13
N ARG A 474 0.70 3.28 -7.65
CA ARG A 474 1.72 4.26 -7.30
C ARG A 474 1.28 5.06 -6.09
N ALA A 475 2.02 4.89 -5.00
CA ALA A 475 1.86 5.68 -3.79
C ALA A 475 2.28 7.14 -4.02
N SER A 476 1.65 8.02 -3.26
CA SER A 476 1.98 9.42 -3.14
C SER A 476 1.63 9.93 -1.74
N SER A 477 2.19 11.06 -1.36
CA SER A 477 1.85 11.75 -0.13
C SER A 477 2.06 13.24 -0.24
N VAL A 478 1.30 14.00 0.53
CA VAL A 478 1.57 15.41 0.84
C VAL A 478 1.82 15.54 2.32
N SER A 479 2.78 16.37 2.72
CA SER A 479 3.20 16.51 4.12
C SER A 479 3.71 17.91 4.41
N VAL A 480 3.66 18.32 5.68
CA VAL A 480 4.33 19.55 6.12
C VAL A 480 5.83 19.30 6.13
N VAL A 481 6.61 20.27 5.63
CA VAL A 481 8.08 20.18 5.67
C VAL A 481 8.56 20.06 7.11
N GLY A 482 9.47 19.11 7.38
CA GLY A 482 9.93 18.77 8.73
C GLY A 482 8.99 17.85 9.53
N HIS A 483 7.98 17.29 8.86
CA HIS A 483 7.03 16.34 9.43
C HIS A 483 6.83 15.11 8.53
N THR A 484 7.77 14.82 7.62
CA THR A 484 7.68 13.61 6.77
C THR A 484 8.07 12.35 7.52
N ASP A 485 8.91 12.48 8.55
CA ASP A 485 9.34 11.37 9.39
C ASP A 485 8.49 11.19 10.67
N ASP A 486 7.38 11.92 10.77
CA ASP A 486 6.46 11.81 11.89
C ASP A 486 5.78 10.43 11.94
N THR A 487 5.66 9.91 13.17
CA THR A 487 5.01 8.63 13.46
C THR A 487 3.53 8.84 13.81
N ALA A 488 2.77 7.75 13.87
CA ALA A 488 1.39 7.77 14.35
C ALA A 488 1.22 8.28 15.81
N MET A 489 2.33 8.46 16.55
CA MET A 489 2.34 9.06 17.90
C MET A 489 2.47 10.59 17.88
N ASN A 490 2.91 11.17 16.76
CA ASN A 490 3.04 12.61 16.55
C ASN A 490 1.69 13.20 16.15
N VAL A 491 0.79 13.37 17.14
CA VAL A 491 -0.62 13.77 16.89
C VAL A 491 -0.95 15.19 17.37
N VAL A 492 0.05 15.97 17.74
CA VAL A 492 -0.12 17.35 18.19
C VAL A 492 -0.40 18.23 16.98
N PRO A 493 -1.57 18.89 16.89
CA PRO A 493 -1.92 19.67 15.70
C PRO A 493 -0.86 20.72 15.35
N LEU A 494 -0.52 20.80 14.07
CA LEU A 494 0.40 21.79 13.54
C LEU A 494 -0.28 23.15 13.33
N ALA A 495 0.54 24.20 13.22
CA ALA A 495 0.06 25.46 12.65
C ALA A 495 -0.33 25.27 11.17
N PRO A 496 -1.13 26.17 10.58
CA PRO A 496 -1.36 26.17 9.14
C PRO A 496 -0.05 26.09 8.35
N ALA A 497 0.03 25.11 7.44
CA ALA A 497 1.24 24.88 6.67
C ALA A 497 1.55 26.07 5.76
N ASN A 498 2.80 26.53 5.80
CA ASN A 498 3.37 27.49 4.85
C ASN A 498 4.30 26.81 3.82
N GLN A 499 4.72 25.58 4.10
CA GLN A 499 5.55 24.77 3.21
C GLN A 499 5.05 23.32 3.22
N LEU A 500 4.89 22.76 2.02
CA LEU A 500 4.45 21.38 1.82
C LEU A 500 5.47 20.63 0.98
N TYR A 501 5.51 19.33 1.18
CA TYR A 501 6.33 18.37 0.47
C TYR A 501 5.44 17.29 -0.14
N GLU A 502 5.59 17.07 -1.45
CA GLU A 502 5.02 15.94 -2.18
C GLU A 502 6.08 14.86 -2.37
N TRP A 503 5.71 13.61 -2.10
CA TRP A 503 6.51 12.42 -2.41
C TRP A 503 5.71 11.49 -3.31
N TRP A 504 6.35 10.91 -4.34
CA TRP A 504 5.67 9.98 -5.23
C TRP A 504 6.61 9.03 -5.95
N PHE A 505 6.07 7.90 -6.39
CA PHE A 505 6.80 7.00 -7.28
C PHE A 505 6.69 7.42 -8.75
N ASN A 506 7.84 7.46 -9.43
CA ASN A 506 8.01 7.62 -10.87
C ASN A 506 8.63 6.35 -11.46
N ASN A 507 8.14 5.89 -12.60
CA ASN A 507 8.52 4.61 -13.21
C ASN A 507 8.41 4.58 -14.73
#